data_AF-A0A1S3QM03-F1
#
_entry.id   AF-A0A1S3QM03-F1
#
_cell.length_a   1.000
_cell.length_b   1.000
_cell.length_c   1.000
_cell.angle_alpha   90.00
_cell.angle_beta   90.00
_cell.angle_gamma   90.00
#
_symmetry.space_group_name_H-M   'P 1'
#
loop_
_entity.id
_entity.type
_entity.pdbx_description
1 polymer ?
#
loop_
_entity_poly.entity_id
_entity_poly.type
_entity_poly.pdbx_seq_one_letter_code
_entity_poly.pdbx_strand_id
1 'polypeptide(L)'
;MLLSRESVATVGLIFEDPSPPKVQPRYDLDLDASYAKTFAGDVGHLWKTSDSLLVCQELVRKGVRGLIELMKEDYSEMVHKKSEIIHICHYCTQILERTEQLYEVLMRANMLSSSEYDEISDMRKKIVLISNSLVPMEQMIQDIKSKFLSGGVLTDSWTQAGTHPEDRNVERIKVLLDSITAIYHQFKKDKAERRLPYNEEQIHKFDKQKLVFHATKARSLFTEECAMKYRLFISKSEEWMRKVHHVRKQLISLTSQFNSVEKEVSMVMERVIKLQEQLPGKVLPLASSGMVKPQAYLSQSTLVEMTLGMKKLKEEMEGVVKELAENNHFLERFGSLTSLDGGMRSVDRI
;
A
#
# COMPACT_ATOMS: atom_id res chain seq x y z
N MET A 1 6.71 11.27 1.55
CA MET A 1 7.25 10.43 2.62
C MET A 1 7.77 9.17 1.97
N LEU A 2 9.09 9.05 1.79
CA LEU A 2 9.71 7.85 1.23
C LEU A 2 9.70 6.79 2.33
N LEU A 3 8.83 5.79 2.23
CA LEU A 3 8.83 4.67 3.17
C LEU A 3 10.01 3.76 2.83
N SER A 4 11.02 3.75 3.70
CA SER A 4 12.13 2.79 3.58
C SER A 4 11.62 1.37 3.81
N ARG A 5 12.25 0.41 3.13
CA ARG A 5 12.04 -1.02 3.42
C ARG A 5 12.70 -1.43 4.74
N GLU A 6 13.63 -0.62 5.24
CA GLU A 6 14.34 -0.82 6.49
C GLU A 6 13.62 -0.18 7.67
N SER A 7 13.83 -0.74 8.86
CA SER A 7 13.28 -0.20 10.10
C SER A 7 13.97 1.12 10.44
N VAL A 8 13.19 2.18 10.60
CA VAL A 8 13.68 3.50 11.02
C VAL A 8 12.98 3.90 12.32
N ALA A 9 13.71 4.55 13.22
CA ALA A 9 13.15 5.05 14.47
C ALA A 9 12.07 6.13 14.21
N THR A 10 10.97 6.06 14.94
CA THR A 10 9.91 7.07 14.84
C THR A 10 10.25 8.25 15.75
N VAL A 11 10.72 9.35 15.16
CA VAL A 11 11.11 10.55 15.93
C VAL A 11 9.91 11.43 16.26
N GLY A 12 9.01 11.63 15.28
CA GLY A 12 7.94 12.62 15.37
C GLY A 12 8.45 14.06 15.35
N LEU A 13 7.56 15.03 15.58
CA LEU A 13 7.89 16.43 15.80
C LEU A 13 8.55 16.64 17.17
N ILE A 14 9.73 17.23 17.17
CA ILE A 14 10.43 17.68 18.37
C ILE A 14 9.96 19.11 18.65
N PHE A 15 9.48 19.36 19.86
CA PHE A 15 9.02 20.67 20.30
C PHE A 15 9.41 20.92 21.76
N GLU A 16 9.65 22.19 22.09
CA GLU A 16 9.89 22.64 23.46
C GLU A 16 8.59 23.14 24.09
N ASP A 17 8.43 22.87 25.39
CA ASP A 17 7.38 23.47 26.21
C ASP A 17 8.03 24.47 27.18
N PRO A 18 8.12 25.77 26.81
CA PRO A 18 8.80 26.77 27.62
C PRO A 18 8.02 27.01 28.91
N SER A 19 8.69 26.99 30.07
CA SER A 19 8.00 27.17 31.36
C SER A 19 7.33 28.55 31.46
N PRO A 20 6.15 28.66 32.09
CA PRO A 20 5.45 29.94 32.18
C PRO A 20 6.25 30.96 33.01
N PRO A 21 6.28 32.24 32.60
CA PRO A 21 6.99 33.28 33.35
C PRO A 21 6.33 33.52 34.71
N LYS A 22 7.14 33.73 35.75
CA LYS A 22 6.65 34.13 37.08
C LYS A 22 6.20 35.60 37.04
N VAL A 23 4.90 35.82 37.20
CA VAL A 23 4.31 37.16 37.23
C VAL A 23 4.37 37.72 38.65
N GLN A 24 4.93 38.92 38.79
CA GLN A 24 4.91 39.61 40.08
C GLN A 24 3.52 40.21 40.35
N PRO A 25 3.01 40.13 41.60
CA PRO A 25 1.70 40.67 41.95
C PRO A 25 1.66 42.21 41.95
N ARG A 26 2.82 42.86 42.00
CA ARG A 26 2.94 44.33 41.96
C ARG A 26 2.34 44.89 40.67
N TYR A 27 1.55 45.96 40.80
CA TYR A 27 1.07 46.73 39.65
C TYR A 27 2.21 47.58 39.09
N ASP A 28 2.53 47.39 37.80
CA ASP A 28 3.60 48.09 37.11
C ASP A 28 3.35 48.02 35.60
N LEU A 29 3.02 49.17 34.99
CA LEU A 29 2.63 49.25 33.59
C LEU A 29 3.72 48.78 32.62
N ASP A 30 5.00 48.99 32.95
CA ASP A 30 6.12 48.60 32.12
C ASP A 30 6.36 47.09 32.17
N LEU A 31 6.35 46.53 33.37
CA LEU A 31 6.52 45.09 33.59
C LEU A 31 5.31 44.31 33.08
N ASP A 32 4.10 44.80 33.31
CA ASP A 32 2.86 44.13 32.93
C ASP A 32 2.72 44.02 31.40
N ALA A 33 3.05 45.09 30.67
CA ALA A 33 3.13 45.04 29.21
C ALA A 33 4.22 44.06 28.71
N SER A 34 5.35 43.97 29.40
CA SER A 34 6.41 43.00 29.08
C SER A 34 5.94 41.55 29.31
N TYR A 35 5.29 41.27 30.44
CA TYR A 35 4.72 39.96 30.74
C TYR A 35 3.67 39.56 29.71
N ALA A 36 2.74 40.47 29.38
CA ALA A 36 1.71 40.21 28.37
C ALA A 36 2.30 39.88 27.00
N LYS A 37 3.39 40.57 26.61
CA LYS A 37 4.14 40.23 25.39
C LYS A 37 4.70 38.81 25.42
N THR A 38 5.33 38.42 26.54
CA THR A 38 5.88 37.06 26.70
C THR A 38 4.78 36.01 26.65
N PHE A 39 3.67 36.19 27.37
CA PHE A 39 2.54 35.25 27.31
C PHE A 39 1.95 35.13 25.90
N ALA A 40 1.78 36.24 25.18
CA ALA A 40 1.32 36.20 23.79
C ALA A 40 2.29 35.43 22.89
N GLY A 41 3.60 35.60 23.08
CA GLY A 41 4.64 34.85 22.38
C GLY A 41 4.58 33.35 22.68
N ASP A 42 4.57 32.97 23.96
CA ASP A 42 4.55 31.58 24.41
C ASP A 42 3.29 30.86 23.91
N VAL A 43 2.11 31.44 24.12
CA VAL A 43 0.85 30.82 23.65
C VAL A 43 0.77 30.82 22.13
N GLY A 44 1.34 31.82 21.46
CA GLY A 44 1.49 31.83 20.00
C GLY A 44 2.34 30.66 19.48
N HIS A 45 3.41 30.31 20.19
CA HIS A 45 4.23 29.13 19.90
C HIS A 45 3.46 27.83 20.14
N LEU A 46 2.71 27.72 21.25
CA LEU A 46 1.88 26.55 21.55
C LEU A 46 0.80 26.31 20.49
N TRP A 47 0.15 27.39 20.01
CA TRP A 47 -0.85 27.33 18.95
C TRP A 47 -0.27 26.82 17.62
N LYS A 48 0.88 27.34 17.19
CA LYS A 48 1.53 26.86 15.96
C LYS A 48 2.00 25.42 16.08
N THR A 49 2.49 25.05 17.26
CA THR A 49 2.93 23.68 17.53
C THR A 49 1.73 22.74 17.52
N SER A 50 0.61 23.07 18.16
CA SER A 50 -0.57 22.19 18.15
C SER A 50 -1.13 21.95 16.75
N ASP A 51 -1.12 22.96 15.89
CA ASP A 51 -1.48 22.83 14.48
C ASP A 51 -0.55 21.85 13.75
N SER A 52 0.76 22.02 13.93
CA SER A 52 1.77 21.11 13.35
C SER A 52 1.61 19.67 13.83
N LEU A 53 1.33 19.47 15.13
CA LEU A 53 1.08 18.14 15.70
C LEU A 53 -0.16 17.48 15.10
N LEU A 54 -1.23 18.26 14.85
CA LEU A 54 -2.45 17.74 14.21
C LEU A 54 -2.18 17.34 12.76
N VAL A 55 -1.51 18.19 11.99
CA VAL A 55 -1.15 17.91 10.59
C VAL A 55 -0.28 16.66 10.49
N CYS A 56 0.72 16.50 11.38
CA CYS A 56 1.55 15.30 11.42
C CYS A 56 0.70 14.03 11.63
N GLN A 57 -0.26 14.06 12.55
CA GLN A 57 -1.14 12.91 12.77
C GLN A 57 -1.97 12.60 11.53
N GLU A 58 -2.61 13.60 10.92
CA GLU A 58 -3.41 13.42 9.70
C GLU A 58 -2.61 12.83 8.53
N LEU A 59 -1.38 13.29 8.33
CA LEU A 59 -0.48 12.75 7.32
C LEU A 59 -0.11 11.29 7.61
N VAL A 60 0.15 10.94 8.88
CA VAL A 60 0.39 9.54 9.28
C VAL A 60 -0.85 8.69 9.02
N ARG A 61 -2.06 9.16 9.39
CA ARG A 61 -3.32 8.43 9.13
C ARG A 61 -3.50 8.15 7.64
N LYS A 62 -3.27 9.16 6.80
CA LYS A 62 -3.33 9.00 5.33
C LYS A 62 -2.26 8.04 4.81
N GLY A 63 -1.03 8.14 5.33
CA GLY A 63 0.08 7.26 4.98
C GLY A 63 -0.16 5.81 5.37
N VAL A 64 -0.72 5.56 6.56
CA VAL A 64 -1.10 4.23 7.06
C VAL A 64 -2.11 3.58 6.12
N ARG A 65 -3.19 4.29 5.78
CA ARG A 65 -4.20 3.78 4.83
C ARG A 65 -3.60 3.46 3.47
N GLY A 66 -2.81 4.38 2.91
CA GLY A 66 -2.13 4.16 1.63
C GLY A 66 -1.17 2.97 1.66
N LEU A 67 -0.40 2.81 2.75
CA LEU A 67 0.53 1.69 2.91
C LEU A 67 -0.19 0.34 3.04
N ILE A 68 -1.32 0.30 3.73
CA ILE A 68 -2.15 -0.92 3.83
C ILE A 68 -2.60 -1.35 2.43
N GLU A 69 -3.11 -0.43 1.61
CA GLU A 69 -3.56 -0.75 0.26
C GLU A 69 -2.41 -1.21 -0.64
N LEU A 70 -1.25 -0.53 -0.61
CA LEU A 70 -0.05 -0.98 -1.33
C LEU A 70 0.39 -2.39 -0.91
N MET A 71 0.33 -2.73 0.38
CA MET A 71 0.67 -4.07 0.84
C MET A 71 -0.35 -5.13 0.42
N LYS A 72 -1.63 -4.75 0.28
CA LYS A 72 -2.65 -5.65 -0.28
C LYS A 72 -2.44 -5.88 -1.78
N GLU A 73 -1.98 -4.87 -2.51
CA GLU A 73 -1.57 -4.99 -3.91
C GLU A 73 -0.38 -5.96 -4.04
N ASP A 74 0.70 -5.73 -3.27
CA ASP A 74 1.87 -6.63 -3.23
C ASP A 74 1.45 -8.08 -2.89
N TYR A 75 0.51 -8.25 -1.95
CA TYR A 75 -0.07 -9.55 -1.62
C TYR A 75 -0.85 -10.17 -2.77
N SER A 76 -1.68 -9.39 -3.46
CA SER A 76 -2.50 -9.86 -4.57
C SER A 76 -1.63 -10.29 -5.74
N GLU A 77 -0.60 -9.52 -6.09
CA GLU A 77 0.39 -9.88 -7.12
C GLU A 77 1.06 -11.22 -6.80
N MET A 78 1.48 -11.42 -5.56
CA MET A 78 2.08 -12.68 -5.12
C MET A 78 1.10 -13.87 -5.18
N VAL A 79 -0.19 -13.66 -4.86
CA VAL A 79 -1.23 -14.69 -5.03
C VAL A 79 -1.46 -15.02 -6.51
N HIS A 80 -1.47 -14.02 -7.39
CA HIS A 80 -1.54 -14.23 -8.83
C HIS A 80 -0.35 -15.05 -9.33
N LYS A 81 0.86 -14.71 -8.89
CA LYS A 81 2.09 -15.44 -9.23
C LYS A 81 2.02 -16.91 -8.82
N LYS A 82 1.51 -17.19 -7.62
CA LYS A 82 1.26 -18.58 -7.18
C LYS A 82 0.33 -19.32 -8.15
N SER A 83 -0.79 -18.70 -8.52
CA SER A 83 -1.76 -19.33 -9.42
C SER A 83 -1.17 -19.64 -10.79
N GLU A 84 -0.32 -18.77 -11.34
CA GLU A 84 0.43 -19.03 -12.57
C GLU A 84 1.34 -20.24 -12.43
N ILE A 85 2.14 -20.30 -11.36
CA ILE A 85 3.04 -21.44 -11.10
C ILE A 85 2.25 -22.75 -11.00
N ILE A 86 1.14 -22.76 -10.26
CA ILE A 86 0.26 -23.93 -10.14
C ILE A 86 -0.26 -24.36 -11.51
N HIS A 87 -0.67 -23.41 -12.34
CA HIS A 87 -1.14 -23.71 -13.70
C HIS A 87 -0.05 -24.36 -14.56
N ILE A 88 1.17 -23.82 -14.53
CA ILE A 88 2.31 -24.38 -15.27
C ILE A 88 2.67 -25.77 -14.75
N CYS A 89 2.68 -25.99 -13.43
CA CYS A 89 2.90 -27.32 -12.83
C CYS A 89 1.86 -28.34 -13.32
N HIS A 90 0.57 -27.98 -13.30
CA HIS A 90 -0.49 -28.85 -13.81
C HIS A 90 -0.31 -29.17 -15.29
N TYR A 91 0.03 -28.16 -16.11
CA TYR A 91 0.28 -28.36 -17.53
C TYR A 91 1.48 -29.28 -17.78
N CYS A 92 2.60 -29.08 -17.07
CA CYS A 92 3.76 -29.95 -17.12
C CYS A 92 3.41 -31.40 -16.78
N THR A 93 2.66 -31.62 -15.69
CA THR A 93 2.20 -32.95 -15.27
C THR A 93 1.38 -33.63 -16.36
N GLN A 94 0.42 -32.92 -16.96
CA GLN A 94 -0.42 -33.49 -18.02
C GLN A 94 0.38 -33.89 -19.26
N ILE A 95 1.36 -33.09 -19.68
CA ILE A 95 2.21 -33.46 -20.82
C ILE A 95 3.07 -34.67 -20.48
N LEU A 96 3.69 -34.68 -19.29
CA LEU A 96 4.52 -35.80 -18.85
C LEU A 96 3.70 -37.10 -18.77
N GLU A 97 2.48 -37.07 -18.23
CA GLU A 97 1.62 -38.26 -18.15
C GLU A 97 1.23 -38.81 -19.53
N ARG A 98 0.87 -37.94 -20.47
CA ARG A 98 0.59 -38.35 -21.86
C ARG A 98 1.84 -38.90 -22.54
N THR A 99 3.00 -38.30 -22.27
CA THR A 99 4.28 -38.71 -22.86
C THR A 99 4.74 -40.06 -22.31
N GLU A 100 4.60 -40.29 -21.00
CA GLU A 100 4.90 -41.55 -20.33
C GLU A 100 4.03 -42.69 -20.90
N GLN A 101 2.71 -42.46 -21.06
CA GLN A 101 1.80 -43.44 -21.67
C GLN A 101 2.20 -43.81 -23.11
N LEU A 102 2.61 -42.83 -23.93
CA LEU A 102 3.09 -43.07 -25.28
C LEU A 102 4.41 -43.87 -25.29
N TYR A 103 5.33 -43.53 -24.38
CA TYR A 103 6.61 -44.21 -24.26
C TYR A 103 6.46 -45.65 -23.76
N GLU A 104 5.53 -45.94 -22.85
CA GLU A 104 5.22 -47.32 -22.45
C GLU A 104 4.78 -48.19 -23.63
N VAL A 105 3.93 -47.65 -24.52
CA VAL A 105 3.48 -48.36 -25.73
C VAL A 105 4.65 -48.63 -26.68
N LEU A 106 5.51 -47.64 -26.89
CA LEU A 106 6.68 -47.75 -27.76
C LEU A 106 7.77 -48.68 -27.19
N MET A 107 7.96 -48.71 -25.87
CA MET A 107 8.82 -49.67 -25.17
C MET A 107 8.34 -51.11 -25.34
N ARG A 108 7.02 -51.36 -25.21
CA ARG A 108 6.44 -52.69 -25.50
C ARG A 108 6.62 -53.12 -26.95
N ALA A 109 6.78 -52.16 -27.87
CA ALA A 109 7.10 -52.40 -29.27
C ALA A 109 8.62 -52.55 -29.53
N ASN A 110 9.49 -52.55 -28.50
CA ASN A 110 10.96 -52.58 -28.60
C ASN A 110 11.56 -51.41 -29.41
N MET A 111 10.90 -50.25 -29.45
CA MET A 111 11.29 -49.11 -30.29
C MET A 111 12.02 -47.99 -29.54
N LEU A 112 12.17 -48.09 -28.22
CA LEU A 112 12.81 -47.07 -27.39
C LEU A 112 13.76 -47.69 -26.36
N SER A 113 14.65 -46.86 -25.82
CA SER A 113 15.59 -47.26 -24.78
C SER A 113 14.98 -47.08 -23.38
N SER A 114 15.34 -47.95 -22.43
CA SER A 114 14.92 -47.82 -21.03
C SER A 114 15.38 -46.51 -20.39
N SER A 115 16.51 -45.96 -20.85
CA SER A 115 17.08 -44.70 -20.35
C SER A 115 16.16 -43.50 -20.55
N GLU A 116 15.45 -43.40 -21.68
CA GLU A 116 14.58 -42.25 -21.97
C GLU A 116 13.28 -42.30 -21.15
N TYR A 117 12.83 -43.51 -20.80
CA TYR A 117 11.70 -43.71 -19.90
C TYR A 117 12.04 -43.26 -18.47
N ASP A 118 13.24 -43.59 -17.99
CA ASP A 118 13.73 -43.17 -16.67
C ASP A 118 13.80 -41.63 -16.57
N GLU A 119 14.24 -40.94 -17.62
CA GLU A 119 14.27 -39.47 -17.67
C GLU A 119 12.87 -38.83 -17.53
N ILE A 120 11.85 -39.38 -18.20
CA ILE A 120 10.44 -38.93 -18.10
C ILE A 120 9.92 -39.13 -16.68
N SER A 121 10.16 -40.32 -16.12
CA SER A 121 9.78 -40.66 -14.75
C SER A 121 10.42 -39.70 -13.74
N ASP A 122 11.70 -39.36 -13.91
CA ASP A 122 12.41 -38.45 -13.02
C ASP A 122 11.92 -37.00 -13.13
N MET A 123 11.58 -36.52 -14.33
CA MET A 123 10.94 -35.20 -14.47
C MET A 123 9.55 -35.17 -13.81
N ARG A 124 8.78 -36.25 -13.92
CA ARG A 124 7.46 -36.36 -13.26
C ARG A 124 7.61 -36.31 -11.74
N LYS A 125 8.54 -37.09 -11.17
CA LYS A 125 8.88 -37.02 -9.74
C LYS A 125 9.28 -35.60 -9.34
N LYS A 126 10.09 -34.91 -10.16
CA LYS A 126 10.51 -33.53 -9.89
C LYS A 126 9.34 -32.55 -9.87
N ILE A 127 8.40 -32.61 -10.82
CA ILE A 127 7.20 -31.75 -10.81
C ILE A 127 6.30 -32.03 -9.59
N VAL A 128 6.17 -33.29 -9.18
CA VAL A 128 5.44 -33.65 -7.96
C VAL A 128 6.10 -33.05 -6.73
N LEU A 129 7.44 -33.14 -6.62
CA LEU A 129 8.19 -32.51 -5.52
C LEU A 129 8.01 -31.00 -5.50
N ILE A 130 8.09 -30.34 -6.66
CA ILE A 130 7.84 -28.90 -6.78
C ILE A 130 6.41 -28.57 -6.34
N SER A 131 5.40 -29.32 -6.79
CA SER A 131 4.00 -29.09 -6.43
C SER A 131 3.77 -29.26 -4.93
N ASN A 132 4.42 -30.25 -4.31
CA ASN A 132 4.37 -30.46 -2.87
C ASN A 132 5.04 -29.31 -2.09
N SER A 133 6.06 -28.65 -2.65
CA SER A 133 6.70 -27.49 -2.02
C SER A 133 5.79 -26.25 -1.92
N LEU A 134 4.76 -26.16 -2.76
CA LEU A 134 3.78 -25.06 -2.74
C LEU A 134 2.78 -25.17 -1.57
N VAL A 135 2.56 -26.37 -1.03
CA VAL A 135 1.61 -26.62 0.06
C VAL A 135 1.93 -25.83 1.35
N PRO A 136 3.16 -25.89 1.92
CA PRO A 136 3.49 -25.08 3.08
C PRO A 136 3.49 -23.57 2.80
N MET A 137 3.74 -23.16 1.55
CA MET A 137 3.66 -21.74 1.15
C MET A 137 2.22 -21.23 1.20
N GLU A 138 1.23 -22.07 0.86
CA GLU A 138 -0.19 -21.71 0.93
C GLU A 138 -0.62 -21.35 2.36
N GLN A 139 -0.15 -22.10 3.37
CA GLN A 139 -0.45 -21.76 4.76
C GLN A 139 0.08 -20.37 5.12
N MET A 140 1.31 -20.04 4.70
CA MET A 140 1.86 -18.71 4.92
C MET A 140 1.08 -17.60 4.19
N ILE A 141 0.54 -17.86 2.99
CA ILE A 141 -0.34 -16.93 2.28
C ILE A 141 -1.60 -16.65 3.10
N GLN A 142 -2.25 -17.69 3.62
CA GLN A 142 -3.46 -17.53 4.42
C GLN A 142 -3.16 -16.80 5.74
N ASP A 143 -2.02 -17.11 6.36
CA ASP A 143 -1.57 -16.41 7.56
C ASP A 143 -1.35 -14.93 7.29
N ILE A 144 -0.71 -14.55 6.17
CA ILE A 144 -0.54 -13.15 5.76
C ILE A 144 -1.88 -12.50 5.47
N LYS A 145 -2.78 -13.18 4.74
CA LYS A 145 -4.13 -12.69 4.43
C LYS A 145 -4.88 -12.30 5.70
N SER A 146 -4.82 -13.15 6.73
CA SER A 146 -5.50 -12.92 8.00
C SER A 146 -5.08 -11.61 8.68
N LYS A 147 -3.85 -11.12 8.44
CA LYS A 147 -3.32 -9.89 9.04
C LYS A 147 -3.99 -8.63 8.50
N PHE A 148 -4.57 -8.69 7.31
CA PHE A 148 -5.27 -7.58 6.64
C PHE A 148 -6.78 -7.58 6.88
N LEU A 149 -7.35 -8.67 7.42
CA LEU A 149 -8.78 -8.77 7.71
C LEU A 149 -9.18 -7.87 8.90
N SER A 150 -10.48 -7.63 9.06
CA SER A 150 -11.02 -6.94 10.23
C SER A 150 -10.60 -7.64 11.52
N GLY A 151 -9.96 -6.90 12.43
CA GLY A 151 -9.36 -7.45 13.66
C GLY A 151 -7.92 -7.97 13.50
N GLY A 152 -7.37 -7.96 12.29
CA GLY A 152 -5.98 -8.29 11.99
C GLY A 152 -4.99 -7.24 12.51
N VAL A 153 -3.72 -7.63 12.56
CA VAL A 153 -2.63 -6.81 13.10
C VAL A 153 -2.23 -5.62 12.23
N LEU A 154 -2.62 -5.60 10.95
CA LEU A 154 -2.35 -4.51 9.99
C LEU A 154 -3.58 -3.65 9.69
N THR A 155 -4.51 -3.54 10.63
CA THR A 155 -5.63 -2.59 10.51
C THR A 155 -5.20 -1.18 10.93
N ASP A 156 -5.95 -0.17 10.48
CA ASP A 156 -5.78 1.24 10.84
C ASP A 156 -6.65 1.64 12.06
N SER A 157 -7.28 0.68 12.74
CA SER A 157 -8.17 0.93 13.89
C SER A 157 -7.52 1.75 15.01
N TRP A 158 -6.22 1.58 15.23
CA TRP A 158 -5.46 2.34 16.23
C TRP A 158 -5.34 3.83 15.91
N THR A 159 -5.52 4.23 14.64
CA THR A 159 -5.40 5.63 14.17
C THR A 159 -6.50 6.55 14.72
N GLN A 160 -7.53 5.98 15.34
CA GLN A 160 -8.53 6.73 16.12
C GLN A 160 -7.92 7.39 17.37
N ALA A 161 -6.75 6.93 17.83
CA ALA A 161 -5.99 7.61 18.88
C ALA A 161 -5.48 8.99 18.40
N GLY A 162 -4.96 9.78 19.35
CA GLY A 162 -4.46 11.12 19.05
C GLY A 162 -5.57 12.17 19.08
N THR A 163 -5.34 13.28 18.38
CA THR A 163 -6.32 14.36 18.18
C THR A 163 -6.83 14.36 16.75
N HIS A 164 -8.04 14.86 16.56
CA HIS A 164 -8.68 15.01 15.26
C HIS A 164 -9.16 16.45 15.01
N PRO A 165 -9.39 16.86 13.75
CA PRO A 165 -9.90 18.19 13.43
C PRO A 165 -11.21 18.54 14.16
N GLU A 166 -12.06 17.54 14.41
CA GLU A 166 -13.35 17.68 15.08
C GLU A 166 -13.20 18.08 16.57
N ASP A 167 -12.05 17.80 17.19
CA ASP A 167 -11.76 18.20 18.58
C ASP A 167 -11.60 19.74 18.71
N ARG A 168 -11.29 20.41 17.60
CA ARG A 168 -11.10 21.86 17.48
C ARG A 168 -10.11 22.45 18.50
N ASN A 169 -9.10 21.67 18.89
CA ASN A 169 -8.15 22.07 19.93
C ASN A 169 -7.30 23.26 19.49
N VAL A 170 -6.91 23.32 18.22
CA VAL A 170 -6.11 24.42 17.65
C VAL A 170 -6.89 25.73 17.71
N GLU A 171 -8.17 25.71 17.32
CA GLU A 171 -9.07 26.86 17.36
C GLU A 171 -9.35 27.30 18.79
N ARG A 172 -9.53 26.36 19.72
CA ARG A 172 -9.71 26.66 21.15
C ARG A 172 -8.49 27.37 21.73
N ILE A 173 -7.27 26.94 21.40
CA ILE A 173 -6.04 27.64 21.78
C ILE A 173 -5.99 29.02 21.11
N LYS A 174 -6.38 29.12 19.84
CA LYS A 174 -6.39 30.39 19.09
C LYS A 174 -7.30 31.44 19.73
N VAL A 175 -8.49 31.07 20.18
CA VAL A 175 -9.41 31.97 20.89
C VAL A 175 -8.79 32.52 22.18
N LEU A 176 -8.05 31.68 22.92
CA LEU A 176 -7.33 32.11 24.12
C LEU A 176 -6.16 33.04 23.76
N LEU A 177 -5.43 32.74 22.69
CA LEU A 177 -4.36 33.60 22.17
C LEU A 177 -4.89 34.97 21.76
N ASP A 178 -6.06 35.04 21.11
CA ASP A 178 -6.68 36.29 20.71
C ASP A 178 -7.07 37.14 21.91
N SER A 179 -7.59 36.51 22.96
CA SER A 179 -7.90 37.17 24.24
C SER A 179 -6.64 37.73 24.91
N ILE A 180 -5.55 36.94 24.97
CA ILE A 180 -4.24 37.35 25.49
C ILE A 180 -3.67 38.52 24.68
N THR A 181 -3.77 38.43 23.36
CA THR A 181 -3.25 39.44 22.44
C THR A 181 -4.01 40.75 22.57
N ALA A 182 -5.33 40.71 22.79
CA ALA A 182 -6.13 41.89 23.08
C ALA A 182 -5.66 42.59 24.37
N ILE A 183 -5.45 41.83 25.45
CA ILE A 183 -4.93 42.36 26.72
C ILE A 183 -3.53 42.96 26.54
N TYR A 184 -2.64 42.28 25.81
CA TYR A 184 -1.30 42.81 25.50
C TYR A 184 -1.34 44.16 24.78
N HIS A 185 -2.20 44.30 23.76
CA HIS A 185 -2.35 45.57 23.05
C HIS A 185 -2.91 46.66 23.96
N GLN A 186 -3.83 46.33 24.87
CA GLN A 186 -4.32 47.28 25.86
C GLN A 186 -3.21 47.71 26.83
N PHE A 187 -2.44 46.78 27.38
CA PHE A 187 -1.33 47.09 28.28
C PHE A 187 -0.24 47.93 27.61
N LYS A 188 -0.03 47.77 26.30
CA LYS A 188 0.88 48.63 25.54
C LYS A 188 0.37 50.08 25.47
N LYS A 189 -0.95 50.30 25.40
CA LYS A 189 -1.54 51.65 25.46
C LYS A 189 -1.42 52.24 26.86
N ASP A 190 -1.80 51.47 27.87
CA ASP A 190 -1.72 51.88 29.28
C ASP A 190 -0.29 52.30 29.67
N LYS A 191 0.71 51.53 29.23
CA LYS A 191 2.13 51.87 29.37
C LYS A 191 2.48 53.22 28.73
N ALA A 192 1.95 53.52 27.55
CA ALA A 192 2.22 54.79 26.87
C ALA A 192 1.60 55.99 27.61
N GLU A 193 0.47 55.79 28.29
CA GLU A 193 -0.20 56.80 29.12
C GLU A 193 0.55 57.09 30.43
N ARG A 194 1.46 56.21 30.86
CA ARG A 194 2.32 56.29 32.07
C ARG A 194 1.58 56.30 33.40
N ARG A 195 0.31 56.72 33.45
CA ARG A 195 -0.53 56.72 34.64
C ARG A 195 -2.00 56.61 34.26
N LEU A 196 -2.68 55.63 34.86
CA LEU A 196 -4.10 55.40 34.67
C LEU A 196 -4.94 56.09 35.75
N PRO A 197 -6.17 56.55 35.43
CA PRO A 197 -7.19 56.88 36.43
C PRO A 197 -7.60 55.66 37.26
N TYR A 198 -8.21 55.88 38.43
CA TYR A 198 -8.54 54.81 39.39
C TYR A 198 -9.31 53.63 38.77
N ASN A 199 -10.38 53.90 37.99
CA ASN A 199 -11.20 52.85 37.39
C ASN A 199 -10.41 52.03 36.36
N GLU A 200 -9.63 52.70 35.50
CA GLU A 200 -8.77 52.03 34.50
C GLU A 200 -7.66 51.22 35.17
N GLU A 201 -7.08 51.70 36.27
CA GLU A 201 -6.13 50.94 37.07
C GLU A 201 -6.75 49.64 37.63
N GLN A 202 -8.01 49.68 38.08
CA GLN A 202 -8.71 48.45 38.52
C GLN A 202 -8.95 47.50 37.35
N ILE A 203 -9.40 48.00 36.20
CA ILE A 203 -9.62 47.20 34.98
C ILE A 203 -8.31 46.54 34.55
N HIS A 204 -7.21 47.29 34.52
CA HIS A 204 -5.88 46.77 34.21
C HIS A 204 -5.47 45.63 35.15
N LYS A 205 -5.68 45.79 36.46
CA LYS A 205 -5.40 44.73 37.45
C LYS A 205 -6.25 43.48 37.22
N PHE A 206 -7.53 43.64 36.86
CA PHE A 206 -8.38 42.50 36.49
C PHE A 206 -7.91 41.81 35.21
N ASP A 207 -7.56 42.57 34.19
CA ASP A 207 -7.08 42.00 32.92
C ASP A 207 -5.73 41.32 33.09
N LYS A 208 -4.88 41.77 34.02
CA LYS A 208 -3.64 41.08 34.40
C LYS A 208 -3.93 39.68 34.97
N GLN A 209 -4.97 39.54 35.79
CA GLN A 209 -5.39 38.22 36.30
C GLN A 209 -5.98 37.34 35.18
N LYS A 210 -6.82 37.92 34.30
CA LYS A 210 -7.37 37.20 33.14
C LYS A 210 -6.27 36.73 32.19
N LEU A 211 -5.24 37.53 31.96
CA LEU A 211 -4.09 37.18 31.13
C LEU A 211 -3.44 35.87 31.62
N VAL A 212 -3.13 35.79 32.92
CA VAL A 212 -2.55 34.60 33.55
C VAL A 212 -3.50 33.41 33.46
N PHE A 213 -4.80 33.63 33.68
CA PHE A 213 -5.81 32.59 33.56
C PHE A 213 -5.90 32.03 32.13
N HIS A 214 -6.00 32.89 31.11
CA HIS A 214 -6.05 32.47 29.71
C HIS A 214 -4.79 31.73 29.28
N ALA A 215 -3.62 32.22 29.67
CA ALA A 215 -2.35 31.58 29.37
C ALA A 215 -2.23 30.19 30.02
N THR A 216 -2.63 30.07 31.28
CA THR A 216 -2.64 28.79 32.01
C THR A 216 -3.60 27.79 31.36
N LYS A 217 -4.80 28.25 30.99
CA LYS A 217 -5.79 27.42 30.30
C LYS A 217 -5.32 26.96 28.92
N ALA A 218 -4.68 27.84 28.15
CA ALA A 218 -4.13 27.49 26.84
C ALA A 218 -3.01 26.45 26.96
N ARG A 219 -2.15 26.60 27.98
CA ARG A 219 -1.06 25.67 28.26
C ARG A 219 -1.57 24.29 28.68
N SER A 220 -2.51 24.20 29.62
CA SER A 220 -3.13 22.93 30.04
C SER A 220 -3.78 22.23 28.85
N LEU A 221 -4.53 22.97 28.02
CA LEU A 221 -5.11 22.43 26.79
C LEU A 221 -4.05 21.90 25.82
N PHE A 222 -2.92 22.60 25.66
CA PHE A 222 -1.82 22.10 24.85
C PHE A 222 -1.18 20.84 25.44
N THR A 223 -0.82 20.84 26.72
CA THR A 223 -0.06 19.75 27.34
C THR A 223 -0.88 18.47 27.47
N GLU A 224 -2.13 18.59 27.90
CA GLU A 224 -3.00 17.47 28.25
C GLU A 224 -3.75 16.92 27.03
N GLU A 225 -4.24 17.80 26.14
CA GLU A 225 -5.04 17.35 24.99
C GLU A 225 -4.22 17.21 23.71
N CYS A 226 -3.26 18.10 23.44
CA CYS A 226 -2.51 18.06 22.18
C CYS A 226 -1.25 17.19 22.32
N ALA A 227 -0.31 17.60 23.17
CA ALA A 227 1.01 17.00 23.30
C ALA A 227 0.95 15.55 23.84
N MET A 228 0.16 15.30 24.89
CA MET A 228 0.03 13.96 25.47
C MET A 228 -0.59 12.96 24.47
N LYS A 229 -1.72 13.33 23.84
CA LYS A 229 -2.38 12.46 22.85
C LYS A 229 -1.51 12.25 21.61
N TYR A 230 -0.78 13.26 21.16
CA TYR A 230 0.20 13.12 20.08
C TYR A 230 1.31 12.12 20.41
N ARG A 231 1.92 12.20 21.61
CA ARG A 231 2.97 11.25 22.03
C ARG A 231 2.45 9.82 22.07
N LEU A 232 1.23 9.62 22.56
CA LEU A 232 0.57 8.31 22.54
C LEU A 232 0.35 7.82 21.10
N PHE A 233 -0.10 8.70 20.21
CA PHE A 233 -0.29 8.37 18.79
C PHE A 233 1.02 7.93 18.12
N ILE A 234 2.12 8.66 18.36
CA ILE A 234 3.44 8.30 17.83
C ILE A 234 3.92 6.95 18.36
N SER A 235 3.75 6.67 19.65
CA SER A 235 4.10 5.37 20.23
C SER A 235 3.33 4.21 19.58
N LYS A 236 2.02 4.39 19.36
CA LYS A 236 1.19 3.40 18.64
C LYS A 236 1.61 3.25 17.18
N SER A 237 1.96 4.35 16.51
CA SER A 237 2.47 4.34 15.14
C SER A 237 3.77 3.55 15.03
N GLU A 238 4.69 3.70 15.98
CA GLU A 238 5.96 2.96 16.01
C GLU A 238 5.72 1.45 16.18
N GLU A 239 4.85 1.07 17.12
CA GLU A 239 4.48 -0.33 17.33
C GLU A 239 3.85 -0.94 16.06
N TRP A 240 2.92 -0.21 15.43
CA TRP A 240 2.29 -0.65 14.20
C TRP A 240 3.28 -0.76 13.03
N MET A 241 4.20 0.19 12.89
CA MET A 241 5.23 0.16 11.85
C MET A 241 6.16 -1.07 12.02
N ARG A 242 6.47 -1.47 13.26
CA ARG A 242 7.22 -2.70 13.53
C ARG A 242 6.48 -3.95 13.01
N LYS A 243 5.15 -4.00 13.18
CA LYS A 243 4.30 -5.08 12.65
C LYS A 243 4.30 -5.07 11.12
N VAL A 244 4.18 -3.88 10.51
CA VAL A 244 4.27 -3.70 9.05
C VAL A 244 5.56 -4.25 8.49
N HIS A 245 6.71 -3.87 9.04
CA HIS A 245 8.01 -4.36 8.58
C HIS A 245 8.12 -5.88 8.69
N HIS A 246 7.61 -6.46 9.78
CA HIS A 246 7.60 -7.91 9.95
C HIS A 246 6.78 -8.61 8.86
N VAL A 247 5.56 -8.16 8.59
CA VAL A 247 4.72 -8.75 7.53
C VAL A 247 5.32 -8.54 6.16
N ARG A 248 5.85 -7.35 5.88
CA ARG A 248 6.52 -7.05 4.61
C ARG A 248 7.72 -7.97 4.37
N LYS A 249 8.51 -8.27 5.40
CA LYS A 249 9.62 -9.23 5.31
C LYS A 249 9.14 -10.62 4.94
N GLN A 250 8.03 -11.08 5.51
CA GLN A 250 7.42 -12.36 5.14
C GLN A 250 6.94 -12.36 3.69
N LEU A 251 6.30 -11.27 3.25
CA LEU A 251 5.84 -11.10 1.87
C LEU A 251 6.99 -11.20 0.85
N ILE A 252 8.09 -10.49 1.11
CA ILE A 252 9.29 -10.51 0.26
C ILE A 252 9.92 -11.90 0.23
N SER A 253 10.04 -12.55 1.40
CA SER A 253 10.59 -13.90 1.49
C SER A 253 9.76 -14.91 0.71
N LEU A 254 8.44 -14.80 0.77
CA LEU A 254 7.52 -15.70 0.07
C LEU A 254 7.53 -15.45 -1.44
N THR A 255 7.57 -14.19 -1.86
CA THR A 255 7.74 -13.80 -3.27
C THR A 255 9.05 -14.37 -3.84
N SER A 256 10.14 -14.29 -3.08
CA SER A 256 11.42 -14.88 -3.49
C SER A 256 11.35 -16.40 -3.63
N GLN A 257 10.59 -17.09 -2.76
CA GLN A 257 10.37 -18.53 -2.86
C GLN A 257 9.58 -18.87 -4.14
N PHE A 258 8.51 -18.14 -4.45
CA PHE A 258 7.76 -18.34 -5.69
C PHE A 258 8.62 -18.11 -6.94
N ASN A 259 9.46 -17.08 -6.95
CA ASN A 259 10.38 -16.85 -8.07
C ASN A 259 11.39 -17.99 -8.25
N SER A 260 11.84 -18.62 -7.15
CA SER A 260 12.69 -19.81 -7.23
C SER A 260 11.93 -20.99 -7.83
N VAL A 261 10.71 -21.25 -7.35
CA VAL A 261 9.88 -22.34 -7.84
C VAL A 261 9.53 -22.15 -9.31
N GLU A 262 9.12 -20.95 -9.72
CA GLU A 262 8.85 -20.62 -11.12
C GLU A 262 10.04 -20.96 -12.02
N LYS A 263 11.26 -20.60 -11.59
CA LYS A 263 12.48 -20.89 -12.34
C LYS A 263 12.70 -22.41 -12.46
N GLU A 264 12.48 -23.17 -11.39
CA GLU A 264 12.59 -24.63 -11.42
C GLU A 264 11.55 -25.28 -12.35
N VAL A 265 10.30 -24.83 -12.29
CA VAL A 265 9.22 -25.31 -13.16
C VAL A 265 9.53 -24.98 -14.62
N SER A 266 9.99 -23.76 -14.89
CA SER A 266 10.37 -23.33 -16.25
C SER A 266 11.48 -24.20 -16.83
N MET A 267 12.49 -24.57 -16.03
CA MET A 267 13.55 -25.48 -16.46
C MET A 267 13.04 -26.89 -16.78
N VAL A 268 12.06 -27.40 -16.03
CA VAL A 268 11.45 -28.71 -16.34
C VAL A 268 10.58 -28.60 -17.59
N MET A 269 9.77 -27.55 -17.69
CA MET A 269 8.92 -27.29 -18.85
C MET A 269 9.73 -27.22 -20.16
N GLU A 270 10.88 -26.53 -20.15
CA GLU A 270 11.76 -26.45 -21.31
C GLU A 270 12.26 -27.84 -21.75
N ARG A 271 12.59 -28.73 -20.80
CA ARG A 271 12.99 -30.11 -21.10
C ARG A 271 11.85 -30.94 -21.64
N VAL A 272 10.65 -30.78 -21.07
CA VAL A 272 9.43 -31.46 -21.54
C VAL A 272 9.11 -31.06 -22.99
N ILE A 273 9.20 -29.77 -23.33
CA ILE A 273 9.00 -29.28 -24.70
C ILE A 273 10.03 -29.91 -25.65
N LYS A 274 11.32 -29.91 -25.28
CA LYS A 274 12.38 -30.52 -26.11
C LYS A 274 12.15 -32.00 -26.36
N LEU A 275 11.66 -32.75 -25.37
CA LEU A 275 11.31 -34.16 -25.55
C LEU A 275 10.12 -34.33 -26.49
N GLN A 276 9.10 -33.48 -26.36
CA GLN A 276 7.93 -33.51 -27.23
C GLN A 276 8.29 -33.20 -28.70
N GLU A 277 9.24 -32.31 -28.95
CA GLU A 277 9.75 -32.02 -30.29
C GLU A 277 10.51 -33.20 -30.91
N GLN A 278 11.15 -34.05 -30.08
CA GLN A 278 11.89 -35.23 -30.55
C GLN A 278 10.99 -36.44 -30.83
N LEU A 279 9.78 -36.50 -30.28
CA LEU A 279 8.83 -37.61 -30.45
C LEU A 279 8.46 -37.89 -31.92
N PRO A 280 8.02 -36.89 -32.73
CA PRO A 280 7.59 -37.11 -34.11
C PRO A 280 8.67 -37.75 -35.00
N GLY A 281 9.94 -37.39 -34.79
CA GLY A 281 11.08 -37.95 -35.53
C GLY A 281 11.34 -39.43 -35.25
N LYS A 282 10.95 -39.92 -34.06
CA LYS A 282 11.14 -41.32 -33.62
C LYS A 282 9.95 -42.22 -33.94
N VAL A 283 8.78 -41.66 -34.22
CA VAL A 283 7.56 -42.40 -34.62
C VAL A 283 7.49 -42.61 -36.14
N LEU A 284 8.21 -41.80 -36.94
CA LEU A 284 8.27 -41.92 -38.40
C LEU A 284 8.71 -43.32 -38.95
N PRO A 285 9.59 -44.09 -38.28
CA PRO A 285 9.94 -45.45 -38.72
C PRO A 285 8.76 -46.46 -38.67
N LEU A 286 7.71 -46.20 -37.88
CA LEU A 286 6.52 -47.06 -37.82
C LEU A 286 5.70 -47.06 -39.12
N ALA A 287 5.87 -46.07 -39.99
CA ALA A 287 5.17 -46.03 -41.28
C ALA A 287 5.85 -46.88 -42.37
N SER A 288 7.09 -47.36 -42.16
CA SER A 288 7.91 -47.98 -43.20
C SER A 288 8.17 -49.48 -43.01
N SER A 289 7.82 -50.07 -41.86
CA SER A 289 7.90 -51.53 -41.65
C SER A 289 6.51 -52.14 -41.83
N GLY A 290 6.24 -52.62 -43.05
CA GLY A 290 4.91 -53.03 -43.48
C GLY A 290 4.33 -54.17 -42.64
N MET A 291 3.24 -53.87 -41.92
CA MET A 291 2.09 -54.78 -41.69
C MET A 291 0.81 -54.08 -41.20
N VAL A 292 0.76 -52.74 -41.12
CA VAL A 292 -0.50 -51.98 -41.03
C VAL A 292 -0.32 -50.68 -41.80
N LYS A 293 -1.19 -50.39 -42.77
CA LYS A 293 -1.23 -49.07 -43.43
C LYS A 293 -1.49 -48.00 -42.35
N PRO A 294 -0.61 -47.02 -42.12
CA PRO A 294 -0.94 -45.87 -41.30
C PRO A 294 -1.85 -44.98 -42.13
N GLN A 295 -3.16 -45.16 -41.98
CA GLN A 295 -4.12 -44.16 -42.43
C GLN A 295 -4.29 -43.13 -41.32
N ALA A 296 -3.29 -42.26 -41.20
CA ALA A 296 -3.37 -41.01 -40.43
C ALA A 296 -2.52 -39.91 -41.08
N TYR A 297 -2.45 -39.89 -42.41
CA TYR A 297 -2.36 -38.59 -43.07
C TYR A 297 -3.77 -38.01 -43.00
N LEU A 298 -3.92 -36.90 -42.28
CA LEU A 298 -5.11 -36.03 -42.43
C LEU A 298 -5.39 -35.94 -43.93
N SER A 299 -6.60 -36.30 -44.33
CA SER A 299 -6.95 -36.31 -45.74
C SER A 299 -6.62 -34.94 -46.36
N GLN A 300 -6.19 -34.90 -47.63
CA GLN A 300 -5.90 -33.62 -48.32
C GLN A 300 -7.03 -32.60 -48.12
N SER A 301 -8.28 -33.08 -48.02
CA SER A 301 -9.47 -32.32 -47.65
C SER A 301 -9.36 -31.65 -46.28
N THR A 302 -9.01 -32.40 -45.24
CA THR A 302 -8.90 -31.89 -43.86
C THR A 302 -7.75 -30.89 -43.70
N LEU A 303 -6.64 -31.11 -44.41
CA LEU A 303 -5.49 -30.20 -44.38
C LEU A 303 -5.81 -28.86 -45.07
N VAL A 304 -6.58 -28.91 -46.17
CA VAL A 304 -7.11 -27.71 -46.85
C VAL A 304 -8.15 -27.00 -45.98
N GLU A 305 -9.05 -27.72 -45.31
CA GLU A 305 -10.01 -27.14 -44.36
C GLU A 305 -9.33 -26.47 -43.16
N MET A 306 -8.30 -27.09 -42.58
CA MET A 306 -7.53 -26.48 -41.50
C MET A 306 -6.77 -25.24 -41.98
N THR A 307 -6.18 -25.27 -43.17
CA THR A 307 -5.48 -24.11 -43.75
C THR A 307 -6.45 -22.97 -44.01
N LEU A 308 -7.65 -23.28 -44.53
CA LEU A 308 -8.71 -22.29 -44.74
C LEU A 308 -9.25 -21.75 -43.41
N GLY A 309 -9.43 -22.62 -42.40
CA GLY A 309 -9.87 -22.25 -41.07
C GLY A 309 -8.86 -21.36 -40.33
N MET A 310 -7.56 -21.67 -40.43
CA MET A 310 -6.50 -20.82 -39.86
C MET A 310 -6.41 -19.47 -40.59
N LYS A 311 -6.60 -19.45 -41.91
CA LYS A 311 -6.64 -18.20 -42.67
C LYS A 311 -7.83 -17.34 -42.25
N LYS A 312 -9.01 -17.94 -42.10
CA LYS A 312 -10.21 -17.24 -41.64
C LYS A 312 -10.05 -16.73 -40.20
N LEU A 313 -9.49 -17.52 -39.30
CA LEU A 313 -9.23 -17.10 -37.92
C LEU A 313 -8.26 -15.92 -37.87
N LYS A 314 -7.23 -15.93 -38.72
CA LYS A 314 -6.30 -14.80 -38.85
C LYS A 314 -7.02 -13.53 -39.32
N GLU A 315 -7.88 -13.63 -40.34
CA GLU A 315 -8.68 -12.50 -40.83
C GLU A 315 -9.64 -11.96 -39.76
N GLU A 316 -10.28 -12.84 -38.99
CA GLU A 316 -11.13 -12.45 -37.85
C GLU A 316 -10.32 -11.77 -36.73
N MET A 317 -9.11 -12.28 -36.40
CA MET A 317 -8.22 -11.64 -35.43
C MET A 317 -7.72 -10.26 -35.88
N GLU A 318 -7.42 -10.08 -37.16
CA GLU A 318 -7.08 -8.77 -37.73
C GLU A 318 -8.26 -7.78 -37.62
N GLY A 319 -9.49 -8.26 -37.81
CA GLY A 319 -10.71 -7.48 -37.58
C GLY A 319 -10.87 -7.04 -36.12
N VAL A 320 -10.70 -7.97 -35.17
CA VAL A 320 -10.77 -7.68 -33.73
C VAL A 320 -9.72 -6.65 -33.31
N VAL A 321 -8.49 -6.75 -33.82
CA VAL A 321 -7.43 -5.77 -33.53
C VAL A 321 -7.81 -4.37 -34.05
N LYS A 322 -8.43 -4.30 -35.23
CA LYS A 322 -8.92 -3.03 -35.79
C LYS A 322 -10.05 -2.44 -34.95
N GLU A 323 -11.01 -3.25 -34.51
CA GLU A 323 -12.10 -2.81 -33.62
C GLU A 323 -11.57 -2.35 -32.26
N LEU A 324 -10.56 -3.03 -31.70
CA LEU A 324 -9.87 -2.62 -30.48
C LEU A 324 -9.13 -1.28 -30.65
N ALA A 325 -8.48 -1.07 -31.80
CA ALA A 325 -7.83 0.19 -32.10
C ALA A 325 -8.84 1.34 -32.24
N GLU A 326 -9.98 1.09 -32.90
CA GLU A 326 -11.08 2.05 -32.99
C GLU A 326 -11.69 2.36 -31.62
N ASN A 327 -11.92 1.35 -30.78
CA ASN A 327 -12.40 1.52 -29.40
C ASN A 327 -11.44 2.34 -28.54
N ASN A 328 -10.13 2.09 -28.64
CA ASN A 328 -9.12 2.89 -27.95
C ASN A 328 -9.13 4.34 -28.45
N HIS A 329 -9.28 4.55 -29.76
CA HIS A 329 -9.40 5.90 -30.32
C HIS A 329 -10.67 6.63 -29.82
N PHE A 330 -11.80 5.93 -29.69
CA PHE A 330 -13.01 6.49 -29.06
C PHE A 330 -12.79 6.85 -27.60
N LEU A 331 -12.13 6.00 -26.82
CA LEU A 331 -11.81 6.27 -25.41
C LEU A 331 -10.90 7.49 -25.26
N GLU A 332 -9.90 7.65 -26.12
CA GLU A 332 -9.04 8.85 -26.15
C GLU A 332 -9.82 10.12 -26.52
N ARG A 333 -10.79 10.01 -27.44
CA ARG A 333 -11.67 11.11 -27.82
C ARG A 333 -12.65 11.50 -26.70
N PHE A 334 -13.17 10.52 -25.95
CA PHE A 334 -13.98 10.77 -24.77
C PHE A 334 -13.16 11.34 -23.60
N GLY A 335 -11.91 10.89 -23.42
CA GLY A 335 -10.98 11.43 -22.42
C GLY A 335 -10.56 12.89 -22.70
N SER A 336 -10.46 13.26 -23.98
CA SER A 336 -10.20 14.64 -24.40
C SER A 336 -11.43 15.55 -24.29
N LEU A 337 -12.64 15.03 -24.50
CA LEU A 337 -13.89 15.78 -24.28
C LEU A 337 -14.21 15.99 -22.79
N THR A 338 -13.84 15.05 -21.91
CA THR A 338 -14.05 15.17 -20.46
C THR A 338 -12.99 16.00 -19.73
N SER A 339 -11.84 16.25 -20.35
CA SER A 339 -10.79 17.13 -19.80
C SER A 339 -10.93 18.61 -20.19
N LEU A 340 -11.86 18.95 -21.09
CA LEU A 340 -12.06 20.33 -21.58
C LEU A 340 -13.36 21.01 -21.11
N ASP A 341 -14.24 20.34 -20.35
CA ASP A 341 -15.51 20.94 -19.88
C ASP A 341 -15.73 20.87 -18.35
N GLY A 342 -14.64 20.82 -17.57
CA GLY A 342 -14.68 20.86 -16.10
C GLY A 342 -14.89 22.25 -15.49
N GLY A 343 -15.47 23.20 -16.24
CA GLY A 343 -15.65 24.60 -15.84
C GLY A 343 -17.11 24.95 -15.52
N MET A 344 -17.46 24.93 -14.23
CA MET A 344 -18.61 25.59 -13.60
C MET A 344 -20.03 25.22 -14.08
N ARG A 345 -20.83 24.66 -13.17
CA ARG A 345 -22.07 25.30 -12.66
C ARG A 345 -22.69 24.52 -11.49
N SER A 346 -22.72 25.18 -10.34
CA SER A 346 -23.72 25.00 -9.29
C SER A 346 -25.12 25.31 -9.85
N VAL A 347 -26.15 24.50 -9.53
CA VAL A 347 -27.52 24.97 -9.23
C VAL A 347 -28.26 23.90 -8.41
N ASP A 348 -28.65 24.32 -7.20
CA ASP A 348 -29.86 24.09 -6.39
C ASP A 348 -30.65 22.77 -6.46
N ARG A 349 -30.84 22.21 -5.25
CA ARG A 349 -31.92 21.28 -4.92
C ARG A 349 -33.12 22.07 -4.40
N ILE A 350 -34.29 21.80 -4.99
CA ILE A 350 -35.60 21.95 -4.34
C ILE A 350 -35.81 20.77 -3.40
#